data_AF-A0A434FDZ4-F1
#
_entry.id   AF-A0A434FDZ4-F1
#
_cell.length_a   1.000
_cell.length_b   1.000
_cell.length_c   1.000
_cell.angle_alpha   90.00
_cell.angle_beta   90.00
_cell.angle_gamma   90.00
#
_symmetry.space_group_name_H-M   'P 1'
#
loop_
_entity.id
_entity.type
_entity.pdbx_description
1 polymer ?
#
loop_
_entity_poly.entity_id
_entity_poly.type
_entity_poly.pdbx_seq_one_letter_code
_entity_poly.pdbx_strand_id
1 'polypeptide(L)'
;MRFWLQRFATGHWPIVFPGPENATLSIHCAGSRLILPVRKPQPLDKTLPEFEGPESATPMAQDVIKAGEPFRREVTTNQITGESTYTIVSDAGTVRHPHTGMTLTQRQTEIFIVHPDDPNSARGTVTWDKTYARGDWNARVSVSATVRALRDVWRMETHLVARAGDEVVVDREEVKEFPRDLN
;
A
#
# COMPACT_ATOMS: atom_id res chain seq x y z
N MET A 1 13.16 -31.70 13.95
CA MET A 1 13.37 -31.46 12.50
C MET A 1 12.73 -30.13 12.16
N ARG A 2 13.49 -29.13 11.68
CA ARG A 2 12.91 -27.84 11.24
C ARG A 2 12.48 -28.01 9.78
N PHE A 3 11.19 -27.90 9.52
CA PHE A 3 10.66 -27.92 8.16
C PHE A 3 10.59 -26.50 7.62
N TRP A 4 11.11 -26.30 6.42
CA TRP A 4 10.98 -25.05 5.68
C TRP A 4 9.85 -25.20 4.67
N LEU A 5 8.96 -24.21 4.61
CA LEU A 5 7.95 -24.10 3.56
C LEU A 5 8.47 -23.13 2.50
N GLN A 6 8.53 -23.58 1.25
CA GLN A 6 8.81 -22.72 0.10
C GLN A 6 7.51 -22.46 -0.68
N ARG A 7 7.32 -21.21 -1.11
CA ARG A 7 6.23 -20.80 -2.00
C ARG A 7 6.81 -20.04 -3.19
N PHE A 8 6.27 -20.32 -4.36
CA PHE A 8 6.54 -19.60 -5.60
C PHE A 8 5.20 -19.05 -6.11
N ALA A 9 5.22 -17.85 -6.68
CA ALA A 9 4.06 -17.22 -7.28
C ALA A 9 4.49 -16.40 -8.49
N THR A 10 3.67 -16.42 -9.55
CA THR A 10 3.88 -15.61 -10.76
C THR A 10 3.16 -14.25 -10.69
N GLY A 11 2.43 -13.99 -9.61
CA GLY A 11 1.78 -12.71 -9.34
C GLY A 11 1.51 -12.51 -7.85
N HIS A 12 1.47 -11.25 -7.41
CA HIS A 12 1.22 -10.88 -6.03
C HIS A 12 0.25 -9.70 -5.92
N TRP A 13 -0.89 -9.82 -6.60
CA TRP A 13 -1.96 -8.81 -6.55
C TRP A 13 -2.47 -8.58 -5.11
N PRO A 14 -2.79 -7.34 -4.70
CA PRO A 14 -2.61 -6.06 -5.39
C PRO A 14 -1.25 -5.38 -5.11
N ILE A 15 -0.36 -6.02 -4.34
CA ILE A 15 0.95 -5.45 -3.96
C ILE A 15 1.84 -5.26 -5.20
N VAL A 16 1.80 -6.24 -6.11
CA VAL A 16 2.49 -6.19 -7.40
C VAL A 16 1.43 -6.31 -8.49
N PHE A 17 1.36 -5.30 -9.35
CA PHE A 17 0.51 -5.34 -10.55
C PHE A 17 0.98 -6.48 -11.47
N PRO A 18 0.07 -7.14 -12.19
CA PRO A 18 0.43 -8.26 -13.04
C PRO A 18 1.37 -7.83 -14.18
N GLY A 19 2.07 -8.78 -14.80
CA GLY A 19 2.72 -8.56 -16.11
C GLY A 19 1.70 -8.47 -17.25
N PRO A 20 2.12 -8.15 -18.49
CA PRO A 20 1.19 -8.01 -19.62
C PRO A 20 0.58 -9.34 -20.10
N GLU A 21 1.15 -10.47 -19.68
CA GLU A 21 0.75 -11.82 -20.08
C GLU A 21 0.73 -12.78 -18.88
N ASN A 22 -0.08 -13.83 -18.99
CA ASN A 22 -0.16 -14.88 -17.97
C ASN A 22 1.07 -15.78 -18.05
N ALA A 23 1.96 -15.66 -17.06
CA ALA A 23 3.17 -16.47 -16.99
C ALA A 23 2.89 -17.86 -16.41
N THR A 24 3.48 -18.89 -17.04
CA THR A 24 3.56 -20.25 -16.49
C THR A 24 4.97 -20.49 -15.97
N LEU A 25 5.09 -20.90 -14.70
CA LEU A 25 6.37 -21.23 -14.07
C LEU A 25 6.50 -22.76 -13.92
N SER A 26 7.56 -23.33 -14.50
CA SER A 26 7.96 -24.73 -14.25
C SER A 26 9.26 -24.77 -13.46
N ILE A 27 9.29 -25.57 -12.40
CA ILE A 27 10.45 -25.69 -11.52
C ILE A 27 11.05 -27.09 -11.67
N HIS A 28 12.29 -27.15 -12.16
CA HIS A 28 13.04 -28.40 -12.23
C HIS A 28 13.67 -28.72 -10.88
N CYS A 29 12.90 -29.32 -9.97
CA CYS A 29 13.32 -29.57 -8.58
C CYS A 29 14.67 -30.29 -8.46
N ALA A 30 15.00 -31.22 -9.38
CA ALA A 30 16.26 -31.94 -9.36
C ALA A 30 17.50 -31.05 -9.61
N GLY A 31 17.34 -29.95 -10.36
CA GLY A 31 18.42 -28.99 -10.68
C GLY A 31 18.39 -27.72 -9.82
N SER A 32 17.27 -27.46 -9.15
CA SER A 32 17.10 -26.30 -8.29
C SER A 32 17.62 -26.56 -6.88
N ARG A 33 18.32 -25.58 -6.30
CA ARG A 33 18.77 -25.64 -4.90
C ARG A 33 18.57 -24.30 -4.21
N LEU A 34 18.21 -24.35 -2.93
CA LEU A 34 18.22 -23.20 -2.05
C LEU A 34 19.56 -23.17 -1.30
N ILE A 35 20.33 -22.11 -1.49
CA ILE A 35 21.59 -21.92 -0.77
C ILE A 35 21.28 -21.03 0.44
N LEU A 36 21.30 -21.63 1.63
CA LEU A 36 21.07 -20.91 2.89
C LEU A 36 22.40 -20.74 3.63
N PRO A 37 22.70 -19.53 4.14
CA PRO A 37 23.77 -19.39 5.12
C PRO A 37 23.37 -20.13 6.39
N VAL A 38 24.12 -21.18 6.74
CA VAL A 38 23.92 -21.92 7.99
C VAL A 38 25.03 -21.55 8.97
N ARG A 39 24.67 -20.79 10.01
CA ARG A 39 25.58 -20.52 11.13
C ARG A 39 25.72 -21.78 11.99
N LYS A 40 26.97 -22.22 12.24
CA LYS A 40 27.25 -23.31 13.18
C LYS A 40 26.97 -22.86 14.62
N PRO A 41 26.40 -23.72 15.48
CA PRO A 41 26.29 -23.43 16.91
C PRO A 41 27.66 -23.07 17.50
N GLN A 42 27.70 -22.05 18.35
CA GLN A 42 28.90 -21.61 19.05
C GLN A 42 28.73 -21.81 20.56
N PRO A 43 29.81 -22.03 21.34
CA PRO A 43 29.72 -22.12 22.79
C PRO A 43 29.02 -20.92 23.45
N LEU A 44 29.22 -19.72 22.89
CA LEU A 44 28.58 -18.47 23.33
C LEU A 44 27.06 -18.54 23.28
N ASP A 45 26.46 -19.35 22.39
CA ASP A 45 25.01 -19.47 22.25
C ASP A 45 24.35 -19.98 23.55
N LYS A 46 25.10 -20.70 24.39
CA LYS A 46 24.64 -21.19 25.71
C LYS A 46 24.64 -20.12 26.80
N THR A 47 25.32 -19.00 26.56
CA THR A 47 25.49 -17.91 27.52
C THR A 47 24.80 -16.63 27.07
N LEU A 48 24.09 -16.64 25.93
CA LEU A 48 23.31 -15.49 25.49
C LEU A 48 22.12 -15.31 26.45
N PRO A 49 21.86 -14.08 26.91
CA PRO A 49 20.63 -13.79 27.64
C PRO A 49 19.44 -14.01 26.71
N GLU A 50 18.27 -14.29 27.30
CA GLU A 50 17.03 -14.25 26.54
C GLU A 50 16.83 -12.84 25.99
N PHE A 51 16.20 -12.74 24.81
CA PHE A 51 15.79 -11.43 24.32
C PHE A 51 14.84 -10.82 25.35
N GLU A 52 15.10 -9.56 25.68
CA GLU A 52 14.13 -8.78 26.43
C GLU A 52 12.81 -8.67 25.63
N GLY A 53 11.75 -8.28 26.32
CA GLY A 53 10.48 -8.02 25.66
C GLY A 53 10.63 -7.01 24.52
N PRO A 54 9.72 -7.01 23.54
CA PRO A 54 9.75 -6.02 22.47
C PRO A 54 9.72 -4.61 23.04
N GLU A 55 10.69 -3.79 22.65
CA GLU A 55 10.74 -2.39 23.01
C GLU A 55 9.92 -1.56 22.01
N SER A 56 9.16 -0.60 22.52
CA SER A 56 8.48 0.42 21.72
C SER A 56 8.55 1.75 22.44
N ALA A 57 8.65 2.84 21.67
CA ALA A 57 8.46 4.16 22.23
C ALA A 57 7.02 4.31 22.78
N THR A 58 6.87 5.15 23.81
CA THR A 58 5.56 5.56 24.29
C THR A 58 4.78 6.18 23.13
N PRO A 59 3.52 5.76 22.88
CA PRO A 59 2.69 6.38 21.86
C PRO A 59 2.59 7.89 22.06
N MET A 60 2.64 8.63 20.96
CA MET A 60 2.48 10.08 20.99
C MET A 60 1.08 10.44 21.55
N ALA A 61 1.03 11.37 22.50
CA ALA A 61 -0.24 11.86 23.03
C ALA A 61 -1.05 12.55 21.93
N GLN A 62 -2.34 12.23 21.85
CA GLN A 62 -3.28 12.76 20.86
C GLN A 62 -4.64 13.00 21.53
N ASP A 63 -5.23 14.16 21.27
CA ASP A 63 -6.63 14.45 21.61
C ASP A 63 -7.49 14.13 20.39
N VAL A 64 -8.43 13.19 20.53
CA VAL A 64 -9.33 12.83 19.43
C VAL A 64 -10.47 13.86 19.38
N ILE A 65 -10.50 14.66 18.31
CA ILE A 65 -11.57 15.62 18.03
C ILE A 65 -12.74 14.93 17.34
N LYS A 66 -12.42 14.07 16.36
CA LYS A 66 -13.39 13.24 15.63
C LYS A 66 -12.79 11.87 15.42
N ALA A 67 -13.49 10.82 15.80
CA ALA A 67 -13.06 9.46 15.48
C ALA A 67 -13.13 9.21 13.97
N GLY A 68 -12.14 8.49 13.44
CA GLY A 68 -12.18 7.98 12.08
C GLY A 68 -13.12 6.79 11.95
N GLU A 69 -13.40 6.40 10.71
CA GLU A 69 -14.05 5.13 10.42
C GLU A 69 -13.12 3.94 10.72
N PRO A 70 -13.69 2.77 11.11
CA PRO A 70 -12.90 1.55 11.25
C PRO A 70 -12.16 1.20 9.95
N PHE A 71 -10.93 0.69 10.10
CA PHE A 71 -10.16 0.18 8.97
C PHE A 71 -10.96 -0.87 8.21
N ARG A 72 -11.15 -0.65 6.90
CA ARG A 72 -11.83 -1.59 6.02
C ARG A 72 -10.84 -2.17 5.03
N ARG A 73 -10.82 -3.50 4.92
CA ARG A 73 -10.04 -4.23 3.92
C ARG A 73 -10.86 -5.39 3.44
N GLU A 74 -11.27 -5.35 2.18
CA GLU A 74 -12.22 -6.31 1.61
C GLU A 74 -11.84 -6.69 0.19
N VAL A 75 -12.25 -7.90 -0.18
CA VAL A 75 -12.17 -8.41 -1.56
C VAL A 75 -13.57 -8.82 -1.96
N THR A 76 -14.04 -8.30 -3.08
CA THR A 76 -15.32 -8.68 -3.69
C THR A 76 -15.08 -9.23 -5.08
N THR A 77 -15.98 -10.11 -5.53
CA THR A 77 -15.98 -10.63 -6.89
C THR A 77 -17.35 -10.37 -7.50
N ASN A 78 -17.37 -9.70 -8.65
CA ASN A 78 -18.60 -9.56 -9.42
C ASN A 78 -18.92 -10.89 -10.11
N GLN A 79 -20.05 -11.51 -9.76
CA GLN A 79 -20.40 -12.83 -10.29
C GLN A 79 -20.88 -12.83 -11.75
N ILE A 80 -21.19 -11.66 -12.31
CA ILE A 80 -21.56 -11.51 -13.73
C ILE A 80 -20.30 -11.28 -14.57
N THR A 81 -19.42 -10.39 -14.13
CA THR A 81 -18.25 -9.97 -14.92
C THR A 81 -16.97 -10.72 -14.59
N GLY A 82 -16.91 -11.42 -13.46
CA GLY A 82 -15.70 -12.09 -12.97
C GLY A 82 -14.65 -11.17 -12.34
N GLU A 83 -14.84 -9.84 -12.36
CA GLU A 83 -13.87 -8.88 -11.82
C GLU A 83 -13.74 -9.02 -10.30
N SER A 84 -12.49 -9.06 -9.82
CA SER A 84 -12.16 -8.97 -8.40
C SER A 84 -11.80 -7.53 -8.03
N THR A 85 -12.46 -6.98 -7.02
CA THR A 85 -12.17 -5.66 -6.46
C THR A 85 -11.60 -5.79 -5.07
N TYR A 86 -10.50 -5.10 -4.84
CA TYR A 86 -9.78 -5.00 -3.59
C TYR A 86 -9.93 -3.58 -3.05
N THR A 87 -10.57 -3.42 -1.89
CA THR A 87 -10.81 -2.10 -1.30
C THR A 87 -10.11 -2.00 0.05
N ILE A 88 -9.35 -0.92 0.24
CA ILE A 88 -8.77 -0.52 1.53
C ILE A 88 -9.30 0.87 1.86
N VAL A 89 -9.80 1.05 3.09
CA VAL A 89 -10.16 2.36 3.62
C VAL A 89 -9.48 2.54 4.97
N SER A 90 -8.72 3.63 5.10
CA SER A 90 -8.11 4.06 6.35
C SER A 90 -8.53 5.50 6.62
N ASP A 91 -9.19 5.71 7.75
CA ASP A 91 -9.60 7.02 8.22
C ASP A 91 -9.07 7.22 9.63
N ALA A 92 -8.16 8.18 9.80
CA ALA A 92 -7.59 8.51 11.09
C ALA A 92 -8.48 9.46 11.91
N GLY A 93 -9.59 9.92 11.33
CA GLY A 93 -10.43 10.96 11.90
C GLY A 93 -9.70 12.29 11.97
N THR A 94 -10.02 13.08 13.00
CA THR A 94 -9.37 14.35 13.31
C THR A 94 -8.77 14.27 14.70
N VAL A 95 -7.45 14.47 14.80
CA VAL A 95 -6.72 14.46 16.06
C VAL A 95 -5.95 15.76 16.25
N ARG A 96 -5.80 16.20 17.50
CA ARG A 96 -4.89 17.27 17.89
C ARG A 96 -3.69 16.69 18.62
N HIS A 97 -2.53 17.20 18.29
CA HIS A 97 -1.27 16.88 18.94
C HIS A 97 -1.00 17.93 20.03
N PRO A 98 -1.11 17.61 21.34
CA PRO A 98 -0.98 18.62 22.40
C PRO A 98 0.38 19.29 22.43
N HIS A 99 1.44 18.52 22.14
CA HIS A 99 2.83 18.99 22.18
C HIS A 99 3.18 20.03 21.10
N THR A 100 2.45 20.07 19.97
CA THR A 100 2.68 21.03 18.86
C THR A 100 1.50 21.97 18.61
N GLY A 101 0.33 21.66 19.16
CA GLY A 101 -0.94 22.33 18.85
C GLY A 101 -1.47 22.03 17.44
N MET A 102 -0.87 21.09 16.71
CA MET A 102 -1.29 20.73 15.35
C MET A 102 -2.54 19.87 15.37
N THR A 103 -3.52 20.21 14.53
CA THR A 103 -4.70 19.39 14.24
C THR A 103 -4.52 18.75 12.86
N LEU A 104 -4.71 17.44 12.77
CA LEU A 104 -4.58 16.65 11.55
C LEU A 104 -5.87 15.90 11.29
N THR A 105 -6.34 15.94 10.04
CA THR A 105 -7.34 15.01 9.52
C THR A 105 -6.72 14.24 8.37
N GLN A 106 -6.91 12.92 8.31
CA GLN A 106 -6.41 12.10 7.21
C GLN A 106 -7.41 11.00 6.86
N ARG A 107 -7.70 10.86 5.56
CA ARG A 107 -8.42 9.72 5.00
C ARG A 107 -7.73 9.22 3.73
N GLN A 108 -7.74 7.92 3.55
CA GLN A 108 -7.21 7.23 2.39
C GLN A 108 -8.18 6.15 1.93
N THR A 109 -8.38 6.06 0.62
CA THR A 109 -9.11 4.97 -0.03
C THR A 109 -8.24 4.41 -1.15
N GLU A 110 -8.09 3.09 -1.19
CA GLU A 110 -7.43 2.38 -2.28
C GLU A 110 -8.42 1.37 -2.87
N ILE A 111 -8.60 1.41 -4.18
CA ILE A 111 -9.48 0.49 -4.92
C ILE A 111 -8.68 -0.10 -6.06
N PHE A 112 -8.43 -1.40 -6.03
CA PHE A 112 -7.77 -2.14 -7.10
C PHE A 112 -8.74 -3.13 -7.73
N ILE A 113 -8.79 -3.19 -9.04
CA ILE A 113 -9.69 -4.07 -9.79
C ILE A 113 -8.88 -4.85 -10.83
N VAL A 114 -9.14 -6.14 -10.95
CA VAL A 114 -8.56 -7.01 -11.99
C VAL A 114 -9.53 -8.13 -12.35
N HIS A 115 -9.57 -8.48 -13.64
CA HIS A 115 -10.21 -9.69 -14.13
C HIS A 115 -9.19 -10.85 -14.08
N PRO A 116 -9.55 -12.02 -13.51
CA PRO A 116 -8.60 -13.13 -13.32
C PRO A 116 -7.99 -13.65 -14.63
N ASP A 117 -8.73 -13.59 -15.74
CA ASP A 117 -8.27 -14.09 -17.04
C ASP A 117 -7.58 -13.03 -17.91
N ASP A 118 -7.64 -11.75 -17.53
CA ASP A 118 -7.03 -10.65 -18.30
C ASP A 118 -6.15 -9.78 -17.41
N PRO A 119 -4.82 -10.00 -17.39
CA PRO A 119 -3.92 -9.20 -16.57
C PRO A 119 -3.84 -7.73 -17.03
N ASN A 120 -4.31 -7.40 -18.24
CA ASN A 120 -4.33 -6.03 -18.75
C ASN A 120 -5.58 -5.24 -18.34
N SER A 121 -6.52 -5.89 -17.67
CA SER A 121 -7.67 -5.24 -17.04
C SER A 121 -7.32 -4.55 -15.70
N ALA A 122 -6.13 -4.85 -15.16
CA ALA A 122 -5.69 -4.41 -13.84
C ALA A 122 -5.64 -2.88 -13.76
N ARG A 123 -6.34 -2.32 -12.79
CA ARG A 123 -6.39 -0.89 -12.50
C ARG A 123 -6.44 -0.64 -11.00
N GLY A 124 -5.82 0.43 -10.55
CA GLY A 124 -5.84 0.83 -9.14
C GLY A 124 -5.97 2.32 -8.99
N THR A 125 -6.89 2.76 -8.14
CA THR A 125 -7.07 4.17 -7.79
C THR A 125 -6.81 4.34 -6.30
N VAL A 126 -5.96 5.30 -5.97
CA VAL A 126 -5.61 5.66 -4.61
C VAL A 126 -5.95 7.13 -4.40
N THR A 127 -6.83 7.41 -3.43
CA THR A 127 -7.21 8.77 -3.04
C THR A 127 -6.75 9.06 -1.63
N TRP A 128 -6.14 10.22 -1.44
CA TRP A 128 -5.68 10.72 -0.14
C TRP A 128 -6.22 12.12 0.10
N ASP A 129 -6.78 12.33 1.28
CA ASP A 129 -7.19 13.64 1.78
C ASP A 129 -6.50 13.90 3.11
N LYS A 130 -5.77 15.01 3.19
CA LYS A 130 -5.13 15.46 4.42
C LYS A 130 -5.44 16.92 4.69
N THR A 131 -5.78 17.24 5.94
CA THR A 131 -5.95 18.61 6.41
C THR A 131 -5.05 18.83 7.63
N TYR A 132 -4.37 19.97 7.66
CA TYR A 132 -3.51 20.42 8.74
C TYR A 132 -4.02 21.76 9.25
N ALA A 133 -4.04 21.99 10.56
CA ALA A 133 -4.44 23.26 11.13
C ALA A 133 -3.70 23.56 12.44
N ARG A 134 -3.39 24.84 12.67
CA ARG A 134 -2.80 25.35 13.92
C ARG A 134 -3.07 26.84 14.08
N GLY A 135 -3.92 27.21 15.05
CA GLY A 135 -4.41 28.59 15.17
C GLY A 135 -5.20 28.99 13.92
N ASP A 136 -4.90 30.16 13.36
CA ASP A 136 -5.56 30.66 12.15
C ASP A 136 -5.02 30.03 10.85
N TRP A 137 -3.91 29.29 10.93
CA TRP A 137 -3.34 28.61 9.78
C TRP A 137 -4.03 27.27 9.51
N ASN A 138 -4.35 27.01 8.25
CA ASN A 138 -4.74 25.69 7.79
C ASN A 138 -4.27 25.40 6.35
N ALA A 139 -4.08 24.12 6.03
CA ALA A 139 -3.74 23.63 4.71
C ALA A 139 -4.48 22.32 4.41
N ARG A 140 -4.91 22.14 3.16
CA ARG A 140 -5.52 20.89 2.68
C ARG A 140 -4.81 20.38 1.45
N VAL A 141 -4.57 19.07 1.38
CA VAL A 141 -4.04 18.40 0.21
C VAL A 141 -4.95 17.21 -0.10
N SER A 142 -5.45 17.18 -1.33
CA SER A 142 -6.22 16.08 -1.89
C SER A 142 -5.47 15.54 -3.10
N VAL A 143 -5.27 14.23 -3.17
CA VAL A 143 -4.59 13.54 -4.27
C VAL A 143 -5.44 12.37 -4.72
N SER A 144 -5.60 12.21 -6.03
CA SER A 144 -6.09 11.00 -6.67
C SER A 144 -5.02 10.52 -7.65
N ALA A 145 -4.66 9.24 -7.58
CA ALA A 145 -3.74 8.63 -8.51
C ALA A 145 -4.33 7.30 -9.00
N THR A 146 -4.51 7.17 -10.31
CA THR A 146 -4.95 5.94 -10.95
C THR A 146 -3.84 5.39 -11.82
N VAL A 147 -3.56 4.09 -11.67
CA VAL A 147 -2.70 3.34 -12.59
C VAL A 147 -3.55 2.32 -13.34
N ARG A 148 -3.33 2.20 -14.65
CA ARG A 148 -3.92 1.17 -15.52
C ARG A 148 -2.78 0.40 -16.18
N ALA A 149 -2.86 -0.92 -16.06
CA ALA A 149 -1.89 -1.84 -16.62
C ALA A 149 -2.33 -2.23 -18.03
N LEU A 150 -2.16 -1.35 -19.02
CA LEU A 150 -2.47 -1.68 -20.40
C LEU A 150 -1.40 -2.61 -20.97
N ARG A 151 -1.68 -3.27 -22.10
CA ARG A 151 -0.78 -4.28 -22.68
C ARG A 151 0.67 -3.78 -22.80
N ASP A 152 0.86 -2.62 -23.42
CA ASP A 152 2.20 -2.11 -23.75
C ASP A 152 2.65 -0.97 -22.83
N VAL A 153 1.75 -0.39 -22.03
CA VAL A 153 2.03 0.78 -21.20
C VAL A 153 1.35 0.75 -19.84
N TRP A 154 2.00 1.34 -18.84
CA TRP A 154 1.36 1.83 -17.63
C TRP A 154 0.80 3.21 -17.90
N ARG A 155 -0.52 3.37 -17.84
CA ARG A 155 -1.15 4.68 -17.90
C ARG A 155 -1.40 5.18 -16.48
N MET A 156 -0.77 6.29 -16.12
CA MET A 156 -0.92 6.95 -14.83
C MET A 156 -1.70 8.25 -15.00
N GLU A 157 -2.79 8.38 -14.25
CA GLU A 157 -3.65 9.56 -14.19
C GLU A 157 -3.55 10.12 -12.76
N THR A 158 -3.15 11.38 -12.60
CA THR A 158 -3.00 11.99 -11.27
C THR A 158 -3.71 13.32 -11.22
N HIS A 159 -4.36 13.60 -10.09
CA HIS A 159 -4.94 14.90 -9.77
C HIS A 159 -4.52 15.29 -8.36
N LEU A 160 -3.91 16.47 -8.21
CA LEU A 160 -3.48 17.02 -6.94
C LEU A 160 -4.07 18.42 -6.76
N VAL A 161 -4.76 18.62 -5.65
CA VAL A 161 -5.27 19.92 -5.22
C VAL A 161 -4.67 20.26 -3.86
N ALA A 162 -3.97 21.39 -3.76
CA ALA A 162 -3.48 21.93 -2.50
C ALA A 162 -4.12 23.30 -2.22
N ARG A 163 -4.54 23.49 -0.98
CA ARG A 163 -5.19 24.72 -0.50
C ARG A 163 -4.49 25.28 0.73
N ALA A 164 -4.41 26.61 0.81
CA ALA A 164 -4.06 27.35 2.00
C ALA A 164 -5.30 28.14 2.44
N GLY A 165 -5.93 27.78 3.56
CA GLY A 165 -7.30 28.24 3.80
C GLY A 165 -8.25 27.71 2.73
N ASP A 166 -9.06 28.62 2.19
CA ASP A 166 -9.99 28.34 1.09
C ASP A 166 -9.35 28.54 -0.30
N GLU A 167 -8.17 29.16 -0.37
CA GLU A 167 -7.47 29.46 -1.62
C GLU A 167 -6.81 28.22 -2.21
N VAL A 168 -7.03 27.96 -3.50
CA VAL A 168 -6.30 26.93 -4.25
C VAL A 168 -4.95 27.48 -4.67
N VAL A 169 -3.88 26.90 -4.13
CA VAL A 169 -2.50 27.27 -4.48
C VAL A 169 -1.89 26.35 -5.53
N VAL A 170 -2.40 25.11 -5.62
CA VAL A 170 -2.04 24.15 -6.65
C VAL A 170 -3.28 23.38 -7.07
N ASP A 171 -3.51 23.30 -8.37
CA ASP A 171 -4.42 22.35 -9.01
C ASP A 171 -3.69 21.80 -10.23
N ARG A 172 -3.33 20.52 -10.19
CA ARG A 172 -2.58 19.87 -11.26
C ARG A 172 -3.21 18.53 -11.58
N GLU A 173 -3.58 18.39 -12.84
CA GLU A 173 -3.93 17.12 -13.44
C GLU A 173 -2.84 16.72 -14.45
N GLU A 174 -2.49 15.44 -14.46
CA GLU A 174 -1.50 14.91 -15.38
C GLU A 174 -1.84 13.48 -15.79
N VAL A 175 -1.67 13.18 -17.07
CA VAL A 175 -1.70 11.82 -17.61
C VAL A 175 -0.34 11.51 -18.22
N LYS A 176 0.28 10.41 -17.79
CA LYS A 176 1.54 9.90 -18.33
C LYS A 176 1.40 8.45 -18.70
N GLU A 177 2.10 8.06 -19.76
CA GLU A 177 2.24 6.68 -20.16
C GLU A 177 3.71 6.28 -20.07
N PHE A 178 3.96 5.13 -19.46
CA PHE A 178 5.29 4.55 -19.32
C PHE A 178 5.29 3.19 -20.01
N PRO A 179 6.31 2.84 -20.81
CA PRO A 179 6.42 1.50 -21.38
C PRO A 179 6.33 0.43 -20.29
N ARG A 180 5.61 -0.66 -20.59
CA ARG A 180 5.46 -1.80 -19.69
C ARG A 180 6.57 -2.81 -19.95
N ASP A 181 7.79 -2.42 -19.59
CA ASP A 181 8.98 -3.25 -19.79
C ASP A 181 9.11 -4.34 -18.71
N LEU A 182 9.43 -5.56 -19.15
CA LEU A 182 9.76 -6.71 -18.30
C LEU A 182 11.25 -6.70 -17.92
N ASN A 183 11.70 -5.70 -17.15
CA ASN A 183 13.08 -5.70 -16.63
C ASN A 183 13.14 -6.16 -15.17
#